data_AF-A0A7X9BYM1-F1
#
_entry.id   AF-A0A7X9BYM1-F1
#
_cell.length_a   1.000
_cell.length_b   1.000
_cell.length_c   1.000
_cell.angle_alpha   90.00
_cell.angle_beta   90.00
_cell.angle_gamma   90.00
#
_symmetry.space_group_name_H-M   'P 1'
#
loop_
_entity.id
_entity.type
_entity.pdbx_description
1 polymer ?
#
loop_
_entity_poly.entity_id
_entity_poly.type
_entity_poly.pdbx_seq_one_letter_code
_entity_poly.pdbx_strand_id
1 'polypeptide(L)'
;KIITIDPIFSATANESDEYIPIVPGSDLMLVLAMIREIINENFINMEFVKRRTTASFLVRKDNGKVLRKRDFNPELPEEEDDYYVWDKVANAPALLKEGPKDVEIEGSFTIQGVEVETTFTLLKNHVQEYTLEKASEYTKIPVEKIQELIQTYLDGPTMIYTNYGIDHYQNGHLWSQAAFIMASLTGNIGVKGAGFVGLFVQNIPLNYSGMYVTNRKFAAGKSIPQTEFYKAVREQAIEGKPYPLKAMYTTSSNSMSNFAQQGSWFTDVLPNLEFIVVADTELTDTARYADIVLPASFWFEVNELRIAYNNPYIYIQEKAIEPLYESKPDGEIISLIARKMGLEKYFPEGMDDLAWIKVLLDSDKLRKKGITFEKLMAEKVVRGTGTREKPYIRGEKYFYTPTGRAQLYCENPKPRVNYGQDLTGIIEKERLPYFKPPGEAWSNNPLFKKYPLVFIQEHSIYRTHSQWFNVPTLLELNPDPLAKISYQDAEERGITTGDIVEVFNDRGRVVLKALVDRTMAPGVLSIPKGWQ
;
A
#
# COMPACT_ATOMS: atom_id res chain seq x y z
N LYS A 1 20.47 -14.19 7.36
CA LYS A 1 19.44 -15.16 6.94
C LYS A 1 18.35 -14.42 6.20
N ILE A 2 17.93 -14.89 5.03
CA ILE A 2 16.81 -14.38 4.22
C ILE A 2 15.77 -15.50 4.18
N ILE A 3 14.54 -15.20 4.57
CA ILE A 3 13.41 -16.13 4.56
C ILE A 3 12.36 -15.56 3.62
N THR A 4 11.95 -16.34 2.62
CA THR A 4 10.81 -16.00 1.76
C THR A 4 9.58 -16.77 2.23
N ILE A 5 8.52 -16.04 2.58
CA ILE A 5 7.19 -16.58 2.87
C ILE A 5 6.29 -16.20 1.71
N ASP A 6 5.93 -17.18 0.86
CA ASP A 6 5.22 -16.93 -0.39
C ASP A 6 4.46 -18.19 -0.83
N PRO A 7 3.22 -18.11 -1.35
CA PRO A 7 2.55 -19.27 -1.96
C PRO A 7 3.24 -19.80 -3.23
N ILE A 8 4.15 -19.04 -3.84
CA ILE A 8 4.88 -19.43 -5.05
C ILE A 8 6.38 -19.52 -4.72
N PHE A 9 7.03 -20.60 -5.11
CA PHE A 9 8.48 -20.72 -5.06
C PHE A 9 9.13 -19.83 -6.13
N SER A 10 9.19 -18.53 -5.83
CA SER A 10 9.65 -17.48 -6.73
C SER A 10 11.17 -17.48 -6.93
N ALA A 11 11.66 -16.67 -7.88
CA ALA A 11 13.09 -16.42 -8.03
C ALA A 11 13.73 -15.86 -6.75
N THR A 12 13.00 -15.06 -5.96
CA THR A 12 13.47 -14.59 -4.66
C THR A 12 13.54 -15.73 -3.64
N ALA A 13 12.57 -16.65 -3.64
CA ALA A 13 12.61 -17.84 -2.79
C ALA A 13 13.81 -18.73 -3.12
N ASN A 14 14.17 -18.87 -4.40
CA ASN A 14 15.34 -19.63 -4.84
C ASN A 14 16.67 -19.09 -4.29
N GLU A 15 16.78 -17.77 -4.15
CA GLU A 15 17.98 -17.10 -3.60
C GLU A 15 17.91 -16.90 -2.07
N SER A 16 16.86 -17.39 -1.41
CA SER A 16 16.68 -17.29 0.04
C SER A 16 17.34 -18.46 0.77
N ASP A 17 17.77 -18.24 2.01
CA ASP A 17 18.26 -19.32 2.87
C ASP A 17 17.14 -20.32 3.22
N GLU A 18 15.89 -19.85 3.19
CA GLU A 18 14.71 -20.65 3.50
C GLU A 18 13.48 -20.16 2.73
N TYR A 19 12.67 -21.13 2.27
CA TYR A 19 11.36 -20.89 1.69
C TYR A 19 10.28 -21.53 2.56
N ILE A 20 9.27 -20.75 2.92
CA ILE A 20 8.11 -21.19 3.71
C ILE A 20 6.86 -20.99 2.84
N PRO A 21 6.27 -22.08 2.28
CA PRO A 21 5.01 -21.98 1.56
C PRO A 21 3.90 -21.62 2.54
N ILE A 22 3.10 -20.63 2.18
CA ILE A 22 1.96 -20.18 2.98
C ILE A 22 0.67 -20.29 2.18
N VAL A 23 -0.43 -20.64 2.84
CA VAL A 23 -1.76 -20.58 2.22
C VAL A 23 -2.10 -19.12 1.91
N PRO A 24 -2.46 -18.77 0.67
CA PRO A 24 -2.81 -17.41 0.29
C PRO A 24 -3.83 -16.75 1.23
N GLY A 25 -3.50 -15.56 1.74
CA GLY A 25 -4.38 -14.78 2.62
C GLY A 25 -4.37 -15.21 4.09
N SER A 26 -3.53 -16.17 4.48
CA SER A 26 -3.36 -16.60 5.87
C SER A 26 -2.23 -15.86 6.62
N ASP A 27 -1.48 -14.98 5.94
CA ASP A 27 -0.33 -14.24 6.48
C ASP A 27 -0.65 -13.44 7.74
N LEU A 28 -1.85 -12.85 7.81
CA LEU A 28 -2.29 -12.11 8.98
C LEU A 28 -2.45 -13.02 10.20
N MET A 29 -2.92 -14.26 10.01
CA MET A 29 -3.00 -15.23 11.10
C MET A 29 -1.61 -15.55 11.65
N LEU A 30 -0.63 -15.74 10.76
CA LEU A 30 0.77 -15.99 11.15
C LEU A 30 1.29 -14.85 12.03
N VAL A 31 1.18 -13.60 11.56
CA VAL A 31 1.71 -12.44 12.29
C VAL A 31 0.97 -12.23 13.62
N LEU A 32 -0.35 -12.40 13.67
CA LEU A 32 -1.11 -12.29 14.93
C LEU A 32 -0.69 -13.34 15.96
N ALA A 33 -0.44 -14.58 15.52
CA ALA A 33 0.04 -15.63 16.41
C ALA A 33 1.47 -15.38 16.89
N MET A 34 2.34 -14.84 16.02
CA MET A 34 3.67 -14.40 16.43
C MET A 34 3.60 -13.27 17.47
N ILE A 35 2.71 -12.29 17.32
CA ILE A 35 2.50 -11.22 18.31
C ILE A 35 2.07 -11.81 19.65
N ARG A 36 1.08 -12.72 19.65
CA ARG A 36 0.62 -13.40 20.86
C ARG A 36 1.78 -14.09 21.56
N GLU A 37 2.59 -14.85 20.84
CA GLU A 37 3.72 -15.58 21.41
C GLU A 37 4.79 -14.64 21.96
N ILE A 38 5.14 -13.57 21.23
CA ILE A 38 6.07 -12.52 21.68
C ILE A 38 5.59 -11.90 23.01
N ILE A 39 4.29 -11.67 23.15
CA ILE A 39 3.73 -11.11 24.39
C ILE A 39 3.74 -12.14 25.52
N ASN A 40 3.30 -13.37 25.27
CA ASN A 40 3.14 -14.40 26.30
C ASN A 40 4.50 -14.91 26.83
N GLU A 41 5.50 -15.04 25.96
CA GLU A 41 6.86 -15.45 26.32
C GLU A 41 7.75 -14.26 26.75
N ASN A 42 7.16 -13.06 26.87
CA ASN A 42 7.84 -11.84 27.32
C ASN A 42 9.07 -11.45 26.48
N PHE A 43 9.01 -11.63 25.16
CA PHE A 43 10.02 -11.20 24.19
C PHE A 43 9.90 -9.71 23.80
N ILE A 44 9.25 -8.91 24.64
CA ILE A 44 8.99 -7.49 24.37
C ILE A 44 10.23 -6.66 24.70
N ASN A 45 10.59 -5.74 23.81
CA ASN A 45 11.56 -4.70 24.09
C ASN A 45 10.92 -3.61 24.96
N MET A 46 10.95 -3.82 26.28
CA MET A 46 10.23 -2.98 27.25
C MET A 46 10.65 -1.50 27.21
N GLU A 47 11.95 -1.22 27.04
CA GLU A 47 12.46 0.15 26.94
C GLU A 47 11.88 0.85 25.71
N PHE A 48 11.93 0.19 24.56
CA PHE A 48 11.36 0.71 23.33
C PHE A 48 9.85 0.90 23.47
N VAL A 49 9.13 -0.09 23.98
CA VAL A 49 7.66 -0.05 24.12
C VAL A 49 7.22 1.12 24.99
N LYS A 50 7.79 1.29 26.19
CA LYS A 50 7.46 2.40 27.09
C LYS A 50 7.74 3.78 26.48
N ARG A 51 8.86 3.91 25.76
CA ARG A 51 9.36 5.21 25.28
C ARG A 51 8.85 5.61 23.90
N ARG A 52 8.66 4.65 23.00
CA ARG A 52 8.50 4.88 21.55
C ARG A 52 7.13 4.49 21.02
N THR A 53 6.30 3.85 21.84
CA THR A 53 4.95 3.41 21.45
C THR A 53 3.88 4.07 22.31
N THR A 54 2.62 3.86 21.94
CA THR A 54 1.45 4.26 22.73
C THR A 54 1.06 3.24 23.81
N ALA A 55 1.86 2.20 24.07
CA ALA A 55 1.51 1.08 24.97
C ALA A 55 0.90 1.51 26.33
N SER A 56 1.47 2.54 26.96
CA SER A 56 1.02 3.06 28.26
C SER A 56 -0.18 4.01 28.19
N PHE A 57 -0.65 4.37 27.00
CA PHE A 57 -1.78 5.30 26.84
C PHE A 57 -3.05 4.63 27.35
N LEU A 58 -3.85 5.39 28.09
CA LEU A 58 -5.06 4.89 28.71
C LEU A 58 -6.26 5.09 27.79
N VAL A 59 -6.97 4.03 27.48
CA VAL A 59 -8.18 4.01 26.64
C VAL A 59 -9.40 3.91 27.54
N ARG A 60 -10.39 4.80 27.35
CA ARG A 60 -11.62 4.83 28.14
C ARG A 60 -12.53 3.67 27.74
N LYS A 61 -13.07 2.92 28.70
CA LYS A 61 -13.97 1.80 28.40
C LYS A 61 -15.33 2.22 27.85
N ASP A 62 -15.76 3.44 28.12
CA ASP A 62 -17.07 3.98 27.73
C ASP A 62 -17.18 4.32 26.23
N ASN A 63 -16.08 4.71 25.58
CA ASN A 63 -16.07 5.10 24.16
C ASN A 63 -14.87 4.55 23.35
N GLY A 64 -13.91 3.94 24.04
CA GLY A 64 -12.64 3.43 23.53
C GLY A 64 -11.77 4.44 22.79
N LYS A 65 -11.87 5.71 23.17
CA LYS A 65 -10.91 6.76 22.83
C LYS A 65 -9.81 6.81 23.86
N VAL A 66 -8.64 7.32 23.47
CA VAL A 66 -7.56 7.57 24.42
C VAL A 66 -7.97 8.71 25.36
N LEU A 67 -7.82 8.50 26.66
CA LEU A 67 -8.08 9.47 27.71
C LEU A 67 -7.07 10.62 27.63
N ARG A 68 -7.59 11.82 27.57
CA ARG A 68 -6.86 13.09 27.41
C ARG A 68 -7.19 14.05 28.53
N LYS A 69 -6.32 15.02 28.77
CA LYS A 69 -6.54 16.13 29.70
C LYS A 69 -7.82 16.90 29.37
N ARG A 70 -8.10 17.09 28.08
CA ARG A 70 -9.34 17.72 27.58
C ARG A 70 -10.62 16.97 27.92
N ASP A 71 -10.57 15.67 28.21
CA ASP A 71 -11.77 14.93 28.63
C ASP A 71 -12.33 15.43 29.97
N PHE A 72 -11.48 15.99 30.84
CA PHE A 72 -11.89 16.61 32.11
C PHE A 72 -11.93 18.14 32.05
N ASN A 73 -11.39 18.74 30.99
CA ASN A 73 -11.44 20.18 30.74
C ASN A 73 -11.66 20.47 29.24
N PRO A 74 -12.91 20.43 28.75
CA PRO A 74 -13.21 20.54 27.32
C PRO A 74 -12.77 21.86 26.66
N GLU A 75 -12.75 22.94 27.44
CA GLU A 75 -12.36 24.30 27.02
C GLU A 75 -10.83 24.48 26.89
N LEU A 76 -10.04 23.48 27.29
CA LEU A 76 -8.58 23.55 27.19
C LEU A 76 -8.13 23.60 25.71
N PRO A 77 -7.20 24.50 25.35
CA PRO A 77 -6.64 24.57 24.00
C PRO A 77 -5.98 23.25 23.56
N GLU A 78 -5.96 22.96 22.25
CA GLU A 78 -5.42 21.70 21.72
C GLU A 78 -3.92 21.55 21.98
N GLU A 79 -3.18 22.65 21.92
CA GLU A 79 -1.74 22.73 22.21
C GLU A 79 -1.41 22.37 23.67
N GLU A 80 -2.34 22.61 24.58
CA GLU A 80 -2.23 22.31 26.00
C GLU A 80 -2.77 20.91 26.36
N ASP A 81 -3.40 20.22 25.41
CA ASP A 81 -3.90 18.87 25.63
C ASP A 81 -2.75 17.88 25.84
N ASP A 82 -3.04 16.81 26.57
CA ASP A 82 -2.05 15.78 26.86
C ASP A 82 -2.72 14.44 27.15
N TYR A 83 -1.95 13.37 27.06
CA TYR A 83 -2.39 12.01 27.26
C TYR A 83 -2.20 11.58 28.71
N TYR A 84 -3.21 10.94 29.28
CA TYR A 84 -3.06 10.27 30.56
C TYR A 84 -2.36 8.93 30.41
N VAL A 85 -1.41 8.70 31.33
CA VAL A 85 -0.72 7.43 31.56
C VAL A 85 -0.73 7.13 33.06
N TRP A 86 -0.34 5.92 33.45
CA TRP A 86 -0.17 5.58 34.86
C TRP A 86 1.32 5.60 35.23
N ASP A 87 1.70 6.40 36.24
CA ASP A 87 3.06 6.36 36.80
C ASP A 87 3.13 5.23 37.83
N LYS A 88 3.92 4.21 37.52
CA LYS A 88 4.11 3.02 38.36
C LYS A 88 4.77 3.35 39.69
N VAL A 89 5.67 4.33 39.73
CA VAL A 89 6.41 4.71 40.94
C VAL A 89 5.53 5.52 41.88
N ALA A 90 4.78 6.48 41.34
CA ALA A 90 3.83 7.26 42.14
C ALA A 90 2.54 6.48 42.45
N ASN A 91 2.28 5.40 41.70
CA ASN A 91 1.03 4.65 41.69
C ASN A 91 -0.20 5.55 41.52
N ALA A 92 -0.13 6.43 40.52
CA ALA A 92 -1.11 7.48 40.29
C ALA A 92 -1.20 7.82 38.79
N PRO A 93 -2.32 8.42 38.34
CA PRO A 93 -2.40 8.97 37.00
C PRO A 93 -1.42 10.13 36.84
N ALA A 94 -0.77 10.20 35.68
CA ALA A 94 0.16 11.26 35.31
C ALA A 94 -0.10 11.72 33.86
N LEU A 95 0.29 12.95 33.56
CA LEU A 95 0.28 13.46 32.20
C LEU A 95 1.61 13.13 31.50
N LEU A 96 1.54 12.69 30.25
CA LEU A 96 2.72 12.21 29.54
C LEU A 96 3.81 13.29 29.38
N LYS A 97 3.45 14.55 29.16
CA LYS A 97 4.39 15.68 29.02
C LYS A 97 5.06 16.06 30.34
N GLU A 98 4.49 15.70 31.49
CA GLU A 98 5.11 15.95 32.81
C GLU A 98 6.29 15.01 33.08
N GLY A 99 6.46 13.97 32.26
CA GLY A 99 7.59 13.04 32.37
C GLY A 99 7.48 12.11 33.59
N PRO A 100 6.48 11.20 33.62
CA PRO A 100 6.37 10.20 34.67
C PRO A 100 7.65 9.36 34.79
N LYS A 101 7.98 8.93 36.01
CA LYS A 101 9.25 8.24 36.30
C LYS A 101 9.33 6.88 35.65
N ASP A 102 8.23 6.12 35.71
CA ASP A 102 8.06 4.87 34.99
C ASP A 102 6.60 4.72 34.57
N VAL A 103 6.35 4.57 33.28
CA VAL A 103 4.99 4.35 32.78
C VAL A 103 4.61 2.88 32.90
N GLU A 104 3.45 2.62 33.49
CA GLU A 104 2.86 1.28 33.45
C GLU A 104 2.25 1.03 32.06
N ILE A 105 2.52 -0.15 31.50
CA ILE A 105 2.01 -0.54 30.19
C ILE A 105 0.92 -1.59 30.30
N GLU A 106 0.78 -2.28 31.43
CA GLU A 106 -0.26 -3.30 31.61
C GLU A 106 -1.11 -2.97 32.84
N GLY A 107 -2.41 -2.75 32.62
CA GLY A 107 -3.37 -2.59 33.70
C GLY A 107 -4.68 -1.93 33.30
N SER A 108 -5.66 -2.06 34.19
CA SER A 108 -6.90 -1.28 34.18
C SER A 108 -6.92 -0.38 35.41
N PHE A 109 -7.39 0.85 35.24
CA PHE A 109 -7.38 1.88 36.28
C PHE A 109 -8.70 2.65 36.30
N THR A 110 -8.89 3.49 37.31
CA THR A 110 -9.98 4.46 37.37
C THR A 110 -9.40 5.85 37.60
N ILE A 111 -9.72 6.80 36.71
CA ILE A 111 -9.27 8.19 36.81
C ILE A 111 -10.51 9.06 36.83
N GLN A 112 -10.75 9.76 37.95
CA GLN A 112 -11.89 10.66 38.13
C GLN A 112 -13.24 10.03 37.72
N GLY A 113 -13.44 8.75 38.05
CA GLY A 113 -14.66 8.01 37.75
C GLY A 113 -14.72 7.39 36.34
N VAL A 114 -13.71 7.59 35.49
CA VAL A 114 -13.62 6.96 34.16
C VAL A 114 -12.78 5.69 34.27
N GLU A 115 -13.37 4.55 33.91
CA GLU A 115 -12.63 3.30 33.77
C GLU A 115 -11.78 3.31 32.51
N VAL A 116 -10.52 2.95 32.67
CA VAL A 116 -9.53 2.94 31.58
C VAL A 116 -8.70 1.68 31.58
N GLU A 117 -8.12 1.38 30.42
CA GLU A 117 -7.19 0.27 30.23
C GLU A 117 -6.05 0.70 29.31
N THR A 118 -4.84 0.21 29.53
CA THR A 118 -3.72 0.56 28.66
C THR A 118 -3.91 -0.01 27.25
N THR A 119 -3.39 0.67 26.21
CA THR A 119 -3.47 0.13 24.84
C THR A 119 -2.77 -1.22 24.70
N PHE A 120 -1.72 -1.48 25.49
CA PHE A 120 -1.04 -2.76 25.51
C PHE A 120 -1.89 -3.86 26.17
N THR A 121 -2.62 -3.60 27.26
CA THR A 121 -3.55 -4.58 27.83
C THR A 121 -4.66 -4.94 26.82
N LEU A 122 -5.22 -3.94 26.13
CA LEU A 122 -6.20 -4.20 25.07
C LEU A 122 -5.63 -5.08 23.95
N LEU A 123 -4.42 -4.79 23.48
CA LEU A 123 -3.74 -5.62 22.48
C LEU A 123 -3.48 -7.04 23.00
N LYS A 124 -2.91 -7.17 24.21
CA LYS A 124 -2.61 -8.46 24.84
C LYS A 124 -3.85 -9.33 24.94
N ASN A 125 -4.97 -8.77 25.38
CA ASN A 125 -6.25 -9.48 25.48
C ASN A 125 -6.78 -9.86 24.09
N HIS A 126 -6.71 -8.95 23.13
CA HIS A 126 -7.20 -9.15 21.75
C HIS A 126 -6.49 -10.29 21.02
N VAL A 127 -5.17 -10.45 21.23
CA VAL A 127 -4.40 -11.45 20.47
C VAL A 127 -4.47 -12.87 21.03
N GLN A 128 -5.10 -13.08 22.19
CA GLN A 128 -5.06 -14.40 22.85
C GLN A 128 -5.69 -15.53 22.03
N GLU A 129 -6.65 -15.21 21.15
CA GLU A 129 -7.33 -16.21 20.31
C GLU A 129 -6.48 -16.72 19.13
N TYR A 130 -5.34 -16.08 18.83
CA TYR A 130 -4.48 -16.43 17.70
C TYR A 130 -3.35 -17.35 18.17
N THR A 131 -3.66 -18.59 18.54
CA THR A 131 -2.63 -19.54 19.00
C THR A 131 -1.77 -20.04 17.85
N LEU A 132 -0.59 -20.60 18.18
CA LEU A 132 0.29 -21.19 17.17
C LEU A 132 -0.37 -22.39 16.47
N GLU A 133 -1.20 -23.16 17.16
CA GLU A 133 -1.96 -24.28 16.59
C GLU A 133 -2.97 -23.80 15.55
N LYS A 134 -3.70 -22.72 15.87
CA LYS A 134 -4.65 -22.10 14.93
C LYS A 134 -3.93 -21.52 13.72
N ALA A 135 -2.77 -20.90 13.93
CA ALA A 135 -1.92 -20.43 12.84
C ALA A 135 -1.42 -21.58 11.97
N SER A 136 -0.94 -22.67 12.56
CA SER A 136 -0.52 -23.86 11.83
C SER A 136 -1.67 -24.47 11.01
N GLU A 137 -2.87 -24.54 11.58
CA GLU A 137 -4.06 -25.03 10.87
C GLU A 137 -4.35 -24.22 9.60
N TYR A 138 -4.29 -22.89 9.69
CA TYR A 138 -4.69 -21.99 8.59
C TYR A 138 -3.58 -21.77 7.57
N THR A 139 -2.34 -21.65 8.04
CA THR A 139 -1.18 -21.36 7.19
C THR A 139 -0.57 -22.62 6.58
N LYS A 140 -0.84 -23.78 7.19
CA LYS A 140 -0.17 -25.08 6.94
C LYS A 140 1.32 -25.09 7.29
N ILE A 141 1.79 -24.09 8.05
CA ILE A 141 3.16 -24.03 8.57
C ILE A 141 3.19 -24.75 9.92
N PRO A 142 4.05 -25.77 10.13
CA PRO A 142 4.13 -26.47 11.41
C PRO A 142 4.40 -25.52 12.59
N VAL A 143 3.87 -25.83 13.77
CA VAL A 143 4.01 -24.99 14.98
C VAL A 143 5.48 -24.73 15.30
N GLU A 144 6.31 -25.77 15.21
CA GLU A 144 7.75 -25.71 15.48
C GLU A 144 8.45 -24.75 14.52
N LYS A 145 8.00 -24.70 13.26
CA LYS A 145 8.53 -23.78 12.25
C LYS A 145 8.11 -22.33 12.52
N ILE A 146 6.88 -22.10 12.99
CA ILE A 146 6.44 -20.77 13.42
C ILE A 146 7.27 -20.30 14.62
N GLN A 147 7.56 -21.19 15.58
CA GLN A 147 8.44 -20.89 16.72
C GLN A 147 9.88 -20.54 16.28
N GLU A 148 10.47 -21.32 15.36
CA GLU A 148 11.77 -21.01 14.77
C GLU A 148 11.78 -19.65 14.07
N LEU A 149 10.71 -19.34 13.33
CA LEU A 149 10.55 -18.05 12.66
C LEU A 149 10.51 -16.89 13.66
N ILE A 150 9.82 -17.04 14.80
CA ILE A 150 9.81 -16.05 15.87
C ILE A 150 11.22 -15.85 16.43
N GLN A 151 11.94 -16.93 16.75
CA GLN A 151 13.31 -16.81 17.26
C GLN A 151 14.24 -16.15 16.23
N THR A 152 14.13 -16.51 14.96
CA THR A 152 14.89 -15.87 13.88
C THR A 152 14.56 -14.38 13.76
N TYR A 153 13.28 -14.01 13.88
CA TYR A 153 12.85 -12.60 13.82
C TYR A 153 13.41 -11.76 14.98
N LEU A 154 13.59 -12.39 16.15
CA LEU A 154 14.12 -11.76 17.36
C LEU A 154 15.66 -11.69 17.39
N ASP A 155 16.36 -12.48 16.57
CA ASP A 155 17.83 -12.53 16.52
C ASP A 155 18.44 -11.35 15.74
N GLY A 156 18.34 -10.15 16.35
CA GLY A 156 18.93 -8.92 15.86
C GLY A 156 17.96 -7.99 15.14
N PRO A 157 18.49 -6.92 14.50
CA PRO A 157 17.66 -6.02 13.72
C PRO A 157 17.09 -6.75 12.51
N THR A 158 15.77 -6.98 12.51
CA THR A 158 15.09 -7.71 11.45
C THR A 158 14.24 -6.80 10.57
N MET A 159 14.38 -7.01 9.26
CA MET A 159 13.61 -6.29 8.24
C MET A 159 12.53 -7.21 7.66
N ILE A 160 11.31 -6.69 7.58
CA ILE A 160 10.24 -7.31 6.78
C ILE A 160 10.23 -6.63 5.42
N TYR A 161 10.61 -7.37 4.39
CA TYR A 161 10.53 -6.90 3.01
C TYR A 161 9.19 -7.32 2.42
N THR A 162 8.32 -6.35 2.15
CA THR A 162 7.02 -6.57 1.51
C THR A 162 6.83 -5.61 0.36
N ASN A 163 6.24 -6.10 -0.73
CA ASN A 163 5.79 -5.26 -1.84
C ASN A 163 4.26 -5.34 -1.94
N TYR A 164 3.71 -5.35 -3.14
CA TYR A 164 2.25 -5.31 -3.34
C TYR A 164 1.51 -6.64 -3.13
N GLY A 165 2.20 -7.77 -2.94
CA GLY A 165 1.54 -9.08 -2.81
C GLY A 165 0.46 -9.10 -1.72
N ILE A 166 0.84 -8.71 -0.50
CA ILE A 166 -0.10 -8.65 0.64
C ILE A 166 -1.06 -7.45 0.54
N ASP A 167 -0.64 -6.35 -0.11
CA ASP A 167 -1.45 -5.14 -0.30
C ASP A 167 -2.64 -5.37 -1.26
N HIS A 168 -2.60 -6.44 -2.08
CA HIS A 168 -3.66 -6.78 -3.02
C HIS A 168 -4.73 -7.72 -2.44
N TYR A 169 -4.74 -7.94 -1.13
CA TYR A 169 -5.84 -8.61 -0.42
C TYR A 169 -6.79 -7.58 0.20
N GLN A 170 -8.09 -7.92 0.30
CA GLN A 170 -9.12 -7.08 0.93
C GLN A 170 -8.86 -6.72 2.41
N ASN A 171 -7.92 -7.41 3.04
CA ASN A 171 -7.51 -7.29 4.44
C ASN A 171 -6.00 -6.98 4.59
N GLY A 172 -5.31 -6.57 3.52
CA GLY A 172 -3.86 -6.29 3.55
C GLY A 172 -3.45 -5.17 4.52
N HIS A 173 -4.35 -4.22 4.79
CA HIS A 173 -4.13 -3.16 5.78
C HIS A 173 -4.06 -3.68 7.21
N LEU A 174 -4.85 -4.71 7.55
CA LEU A 174 -4.82 -5.37 8.87
C LEU A 174 -3.51 -6.11 9.07
N TRP A 175 -3.01 -6.80 8.02
CA TRP A 175 -1.67 -7.41 8.06
C TRP A 175 -0.59 -6.37 8.31
N SER A 176 -0.62 -5.26 7.58
CA SER A 176 0.36 -4.19 7.74
C SER A 176 0.32 -3.62 9.16
N GLN A 177 -0.87 -3.39 9.71
CA GLN A 177 -1.05 -2.95 11.09
C GLN A 177 -0.46 -3.95 12.10
N ALA A 178 -0.77 -5.24 11.97
CA ALA A 178 -0.22 -6.28 12.83
C ALA A 178 1.31 -6.34 12.75
N ALA A 179 1.86 -6.31 11.54
CA ALA A 179 3.29 -6.41 11.33
C ALA A 179 4.04 -5.19 11.90
N PHE A 180 3.48 -3.97 11.78
CA PHE A 180 4.03 -2.78 12.45
C PHE A 180 3.92 -2.83 13.98
N ILE A 181 2.84 -3.42 14.53
CA ILE A 181 2.70 -3.68 15.96
C ILE A 181 3.78 -4.65 16.43
N MET A 182 3.97 -5.77 15.74
CA MET A 182 5.00 -6.76 16.05
C MET A 182 6.40 -6.11 16.09
N ALA A 183 6.75 -5.37 15.04
CA ALA A 183 8.03 -4.65 14.98
C ALA A 183 8.18 -3.60 16.09
N SER A 184 7.08 -2.97 16.52
CA SER A 184 7.09 -2.01 17.63
C SER A 184 7.28 -2.69 18.98
N LEU A 185 6.73 -3.88 19.17
CA LEU A 185 6.89 -4.66 20.41
C LEU A 185 8.32 -5.19 20.57
N THR A 186 8.97 -5.58 19.48
CA THR A 186 10.35 -6.13 19.52
C THR A 186 11.43 -5.05 19.35
N GLY A 187 11.06 -3.81 19.06
CA GLY A 187 12.01 -2.73 18.77
C GLY A 187 12.66 -2.81 17.37
N ASN A 188 12.14 -3.66 16.48
CA ASN A 188 12.56 -3.81 15.09
C ASN A 188 11.98 -2.71 14.16
N ILE A 189 11.88 -1.46 14.64
CA ILE A 189 11.42 -0.33 13.84
C ILE A 189 12.09 0.97 14.27
N GLY A 190 12.45 1.82 13.30
CA GLY A 190 13.13 3.09 13.59
C GLY A 190 14.61 2.94 13.94
N VAL A 191 15.21 1.78 13.63
CA VAL A 191 16.63 1.48 13.87
C VAL A 191 17.29 0.97 12.58
N LYS A 192 18.62 1.06 12.51
CA LYS A 192 19.39 0.65 11.33
C LYS A 192 19.30 -0.88 11.15
N GLY A 193 18.96 -1.32 9.94
CA GLY A 193 18.88 -2.75 9.59
C GLY A 193 17.53 -3.40 9.87
N ALA A 194 16.59 -2.69 10.51
CA ALA A 194 15.26 -3.21 10.82
C ALA A 194 14.14 -2.37 10.19
N GLY A 195 12.91 -2.87 10.31
CA GLY A 195 11.69 -2.19 9.91
C GLY A 195 11.06 -2.80 8.66
N PHE A 196 10.30 -1.98 7.94
CA PHE A 196 9.62 -2.38 6.71
C PHE A 196 10.32 -1.80 5.50
N VAL A 197 10.63 -2.64 4.52
CA VAL A 197 11.18 -2.24 3.23
C VAL A 197 10.32 -2.81 2.10
N GLY A 198 10.26 -2.09 0.98
CA GLY A 198 9.26 -2.27 -0.08
C GLY A 198 9.35 -1.11 -1.07
N LEU A 199 8.28 -0.82 -1.81
CA LEU A 199 8.21 0.40 -2.63
C LEU A 199 7.69 1.57 -1.79
N PHE A 200 8.59 2.23 -1.05
CA PHE A 200 8.26 3.40 -0.24
C PHE A 200 8.84 4.67 -0.85
N VAL A 201 8.02 5.71 -1.05
CA VAL A 201 8.51 7.00 -1.54
C VAL A 201 9.45 7.60 -0.48
N GLN A 202 10.65 7.99 -0.91
CA GLN A 202 11.58 8.73 -0.07
C GLN A 202 10.93 10.02 0.45
N ASN A 203 11.24 10.44 1.67
CA ASN A 203 10.69 11.66 2.25
C ASN A 203 11.39 12.92 1.69
N ILE A 204 11.25 13.15 0.39
CA ILE A 204 11.78 14.29 -0.34
C ILE A 204 10.65 15.32 -0.48
N PRO A 205 10.78 16.53 0.09
CA PRO A 205 9.68 17.49 0.19
C PRO A 205 9.50 18.31 -1.11
N LEU A 206 9.15 17.63 -2.20
CA LEU A 206 8.79 18.27 -3.47
C LEU A 206 7.58 19.20 -3.32
N ASN A 207 7.51 20.23 -4.14
CA ASN A 207 6.40 21.18 -4.20
C ASN A 207 5.23 20.65 -5.03
N TYR A 208 4.59 19.56 -4.57
CA TYR A 208 3.39 19.02 -5.22
C TYR A 208 2.24 20.04 -5.24
N SER A 209 2.14 20.92 -4.25
CA SER A 209 1.13 21.99 -4.24
C SER A 209 1.25 22.94 -5.43
N GLY A 210 2.47 23.18 -5.91
CA GLY A 210 2.74 24.02 -7.08
C GLY A 210 2.18 23.44 -8.38
N MET A 211 1.96 22.12 -8.45
CA MET A 211 1.38 21.45 -9.62
C MET A 211 -0.12 21.73 -9.78
N TYR A 212 -0.83 22.16 -8.73
CA TYR A 212 -2.23 22.55 -8.80
C TYR A 212 -2.37 24.01 -9.21
N VAL A 213 -2.31 24.26 -10.51
CA VAL A 213 -2.13 25.58 -11.13
C VAL A 213 -3.21 26.63 -10.84
N THR A 214 -4.43 26.24 -10.51
CA THR A 214 -5.53 27.20 -10.32
C THR A 214 -5.52 27.88 -8.95
N ASN A 215 -5.34 27.10 -7.88
CA ASN A 215 -5.42 27.60 -6.50
C ASN A 215 -4.42 26.94 -5.53
N ARG A 216 -3.45 26.17 -6.05
CA ARG A 216 -2.46 25.39 -5.28
C ARG A 216 -3.06 24.39 -4.30
N LYS A 217 -4.33 24.03 -4.49
CA LYS A 217 -5.05 23.07 -3.65
C LYS A 217 -5.51 21.92 -4.53
N PHE A 218 -5.37 20.71 -3.98
CA PHE A 218 -6.08 19.56 -4.52
C PHE A 218 -7.59 19.84 -4.53
N ALA A 219 -8.28 19.42 -5.57
CA ALA A 219 -9.73 19.58 -5.64
C ALA A 219 -10.39 18.73 -4.53
N ALA A 220 -10.88 19.39 -3.49
CA ALA A 220 -11.53 18.71 -2.36
C ALA A 220 -12.80 17.98 -2.82
N GLY A 221 -13.01 16.75 -2.33
CA GLY A 221 -14.23 15.98 -2.54
C GLY A 221 -14.47 15.48 -3.98
N LYS A 222 -13.44 15.42 -4.83
CA LYS A 222 -13.55 14.97 -6.23
C LYS A 222 -12.68 13.74 -6.56
N SER A 223 -12.49 12.86 -5.59
CA SER A 223 -11.76 11.61 -5.80
C SER A 223 -12.74 10.45 -5.78
N ILE A 224 -12.81 9.70 -6.86
CA ILE A 224 -13.56 8.46 -6.93
C ILE A 224 -12.57 7.32 -6.72
N PRO A 225 -12.75 6.43 -5.73
CA PRO A 225 -11.94 5.23 -5.65
C PRO A 225 -12.03 4.46 -6.96
N GLN A 226 -10.90 3.91 -7.41
CA GLN A 226 -10.83 3.13 -8.64
C GLN A 226 -11.89 2.01 -8.69
N THR A 227 -12.14 1.36 -7.57
CA THR A 227 -13.13 0.27 -7.42
C THR A 227 -14.58 0.74 -7.47
N GLU A 228 -14.84 2.05 -7.38
CA GLU A 228 -16.17 2.66 -7.49
C GLU A 228 -16.37 3.41 -8.81
N PHE A 229 -15.32 3.54 -9.63
CA PHE A 229 -15.36 4.33 -10.86
C PHE A 229 -16.45 3.85 -11.82
N TYR A 230 -16.51 2.55 -12.15
CA TYR A 230 -17.51 2.00 -13.06
C TYR A 230 -18.94 2.22 -12.53
N LYS A 231 -19.13 2.07 -11.21
CA LYS A 231 -20.42 2.33 -10.56
C LYS A 231 -20.82 3.79 -10.66
N ALA A 232 -19.90 4.72 -10.36
CA ALA A 232 -20.16 6.14 -10.44
C ALA A 232 -20.50 6.58 -11.88
N VAL A 233 -19.83 6.00 -12.88
CA VAL A 233 -20.11 6.25 -14.30
C VAL A 233 -21.47 5.68 -14.71
N ARG A 234 -21.80 4.44 -14.34
CA ARG A 234 -23.11 3.84 -14.63
C ARG A 234 -24.26 4.59 -13.98
N GLU A 235 -24.12 4.92 -12.70
CA GLU A 235 -25.18 5.55 -11.91
C GLU A 235 -25.24 7.06 -12.09
N GLN A 236 -24.21 7.66 -12.73
CA GLN A 236 -24.05 9.12 -12.86
C GLN A 236 -24.21 9.81 -11.49
N ALA A 237 -23.67 9.17 -10.45
CA ALA A 237 -23.86 9.51 -9.05
C ALA A 237 -22.67 9.08 -8.19
N ILE A 238 -22.43 9.83 -7.12
CA ILE A 238 -21.48 9.49 -6.05
C ILE A 238 -22.21 9.66 -4.73
N GLU A 239 -22.11 8.69 -3.81
CA GLU A 239 -22.82 8.72 -2.52
C GLU A 239 -24.36 8.85 -2.66
N GLY A 240 -24.93 8.32 -3.75
CA GLY A 240 -26.35 8.45 -4.07
C GLY A 240 -26.78 9.87 -4.49
N LYS A 241 -25.83 10.80 -4.64
CA LYS A 241 -26.08 12.17 -5.12
C LYS A 241 -25.73 12.27 -6.60
N PRO A 242 -26.54 12.97 -7.41
CA PRO A 242 -26.25 13.19 -8.83
C PRO A 242 -24.85 13.77 -9.03
N TYR A 243 -24.06 13.09 -9.86
CA TYR A 243 -22.71 13.48 -10.25
C TYR A 243 -22.47 13.07 -11.71
N PRO A 244 -22.87 13.90 -12.69
CA PRO A 244 -22.75 13.56 -14.09
C PRO A 244 -21.30 13.37 -14.51
N LEU A 245 -20.95 12.16 -14.93
CA LEU A 245 -19.65 11.79 -15.49
C LEU A 245 -19.81 11.62 -16.98
N LYS A 246 -19.45 12.66 -17.74
CA LYS A 246 -19.68 12.72 -19.19
C LYS A 246 -18.43 12.48 -20.01
N ALA A 247 -17.28 12.89 -19.49
CA ALA A 247 -16.02 12.76 -20.20
C ALA A 247 -14.91 12.21 -19.29
N MET A 248 -14.01 11.44 -19.89
CA MET A 248 -12.79 10.97 -19.25
C MET A 248 -11.57 11.43 -20.07
N TYR A 249 -10.62 12.08 -19.41
CA TYR A 249 -9.26 12.27 -19.93
C TYR A 249 -8.32 11.38 -19.11
N THR A 250 -7.53 10.55 -19.78
CA THR A 250 -6.57 9.67 -19.11
C THR A 250 -5.19 9.76 -19.76
N THR A 251 -4.16 9.76 -18.92
CA THR A 251 -2.73 9.68 -19.29
C THR A 251 -2.05 8.77 -18.28
N SER A 252 -0.93 8.14 -18.68
CA SER A 252 -0.15 7.24 -17.83
C SER A 252 -0.97 6.07 -17.24
N SER A 253 -2.06 5.69 -17.91
CA SER A 253 -3.01 4.70 -17.41
C SER A 253 -3.70 3.95 -18.53
N ASN A 254 -3.44 2.64 -18.61
CA ASN A 254 -4.24 1.68 -19.37
C ASN A 254 -5.29 1.05 -18.43
N SER A 255 -6.25 1.88 -18.01
CA SER A 255 -7.26 1.54 -17.00
C SER A 255 -8.21 0.41 -17.42
N MET A 256 -8.43 0.20 -18.72
CA MET A 256 -9.24 -0.90 -19.22
C MET A 256 -8.58 -2.26 -18.97
N SER A 257 -7.29 -2.38 -19.24
CA SER A 257 -6.52 -3.62 -19.01
C SER A 257 -6.16 -3.82 -17.53
N ASN A 258 -5.92 -2.75 -16.77
CA ASN A 258 -5.35 -2.84 -15.42
C ASN A 258 -6.36 -2.72 -14.26
N PHE A 259 -7.62 -2.37 -14.52
CA PHE A 259 -8.62 -2.28 -13.45
C PHE A 259 -9.26 -3.66 -13.20
N ALA A 260 -9.63 -3.93 -11.95
CA ALA A 260 -10.40 -5.12 -11.62
C ALA A 260 -11.77 -5.07 -12.31
N GLN A 261 -12.35 -6.25 -12.58
CA GLN A 261 -13.64 -6.39 -13.26
C GLN A 261 -13.67 -5.73 -14.64
N GLN A 262 -12.71 -6.06 -15.52
CA GLN A 262 -12.61 -5.51 -16.89
C GLN A 262 -13.94 -5.50 -17.65
N GLY A 263 -14.82 -6.49 -17.47
CA GLY A 263 -16.15 -6.53 -18.08
C GLY A 263 -17.01 -5.28 -17.83
N SER A 264 -16.83 -4.61 -16.68
CA SER A 264 -17.49 -3.36 -16.34
C SER A 264 -17.17 -2.22 -17.31
N TRP A 265 -16.04 -2.27 -18.03
CA TRP A 265 -15.78 -1.29 -19.08
C TRP A 265 -16.84 -1.33 -20.18
N PHE A 266 -17.23 -2.53 -20.59
CA PHE A 266 -18.20 -2.72 -21.66
C PHE A 266 -19.65 -2.50 -21.21
N THR A 267 -19.97 -2.82 -19.95
CA THR A 267 -21.35 -2.71 -19.45
C THR A 267 -21.64 -1.35 -18.83
N ASP A 268 -20.65 -0.74 -18.16
CA ASP A 268 -20.87 0.37 -17.24
C ASP A 268 -20.11 1.63 -17.68
N VAL A 269 -18.89 1.53 -18.20
CA VAL A 269 -18.07 2.71 -18.55
C VAL A 269 -18.36 3.23 -19.96
N LEU A 270 -18.05 2.44 -20.99
CA LEU A 270 -18.17 2.84 -22.39
C LEU A 270 -19.59 3.29 -22.79
N PRO A 271 -20.68 2.60 -22.35
CA PRO A 271 -22.03 3.03 -22.73
C PRO A 271 -22.53 4.31 -22.04
N ASN A 272 -21.89 4.72 -20.94
CA ASN A 272 -22.37 5.83 -20.09
C ASN A 272 -21.46 7.07 -20.13
N LEU A 273 -20.25 6.97 -20.68
CA LEU A 273 -19.43 8.14 -21.02
C LEU A 273 -19.80 8.64 -22.43
N GLU A 274 -19.85 9.96 -22.57
CA GLU A 274 -20.11 10.63 -23.86
C GLU A 274 -18.82 10.93 -24.63
N PHE A 275 -17.67 10.95 -23.94
CA PHE A 275 -16.39 11.30 -24.54
C PHE A 275 -15.18 10.76 -23.78
N ILE A 276 -14.26 10.11 -24.47
CA ILE A 276 -13.03 9.52 -23.92
C ILE A 276 -11.82 10.03 -24.69
N VAL A 277 -10.90 10.66 -23.97
CA VAL A 277 -9.61 11.13 -24.50
C VAL A 277 -8.49 10.39 -23.77
N VAL A 278 -7.58 9.81 -24.55
CA VAL A 278 -6.40 9.11 -24.05
C VAL A 278 -5.16 9.79 -24.59
N ALA A 279 -4.24 10.21 -23.71
CA ALA A 279 -2.88 10.59 -24.10
C ALA A 279 -1.94 9.42 -23.78
N ASP A 280 -1.31 8.86 -24.81
CA ASP A 280 -0.49 7.65 -24.68
C ASP A 280 0.61 7.61 -25.75
N THR A 281 1.69 6.89 -25.44
CA THR A 281 2.78 6.59 -26.38
C THR A 281 2.45 5.40 -27.27
N GLU A 282 1.51 4.55 -26.84
CA GLU A 282 1.12 3.32 -27.53
C GLU A 282 -0.41 3.21 -27.67
N LEU A 283 -0.88 2.44 -28.67
CA LEU A 283 -2.30 2.14 -28.84
C LEU A 283 -2.75 1.03 -27.88
N THR A 284 -2.78 1.38 -26.60
CA THR A 284 -3.22 0.52 -25.49
C THR A 284 -4.71 0.16 -25.58
N ASP A 285 -5.17 -0.85 -24.84
CA ASP A 285 -6.60 -1.21 -24.78
C ASP A 285 -7.48 -0.01 -24.46
N THR A 286 -7.16 0.79 -23.43
CA THR A 286 -7.92 2.02 -23.17
C THR A 286 -7.90 2.97 -24.38
N ALA A 287 -6.76 3.13 -25.07
CA ALA A 287 -6.65 3.98 -26.25
C ALA A 287 -7.47 3.47 -27.45
N ARG A 288 -7.58 2.14 -27.65
CA ARG A 288 -8.36 1.54 -28.75
C ARG A 288 -9.86 1.83 -28.65
N TYR A 289 -10.37 2.08 -27.45
CA TYR A 289 -11.77 2.41 -27.19
C TYR A 289 -11.99 3.91 -26.93
N ALA A 290 -10.97 4.75 -27.13
CA ALA A 290 -11.10 6.20 -26.97
C ALA A 290 -11.70 6.87 -28.21
N ASP A 291 -12.40 8.00 -28.01
CA ASP A 291 -12.85 8.85 -29.11
C ASP A 291 -11.70 9.66 -29.71
N ILE A 292 -10.74 10.07 -28.87
CA ILE A 292 -9.51 10.75 -29.29
C ILE A 292 -8.31 10.11 -28.60
N VAL A 293 -7.29 9.81 -29.41
CA VAL A 293 -5.95 9.46 -28.94
C VAL A 293 -5.00 10.61 -29.25
N LEU A 294 -4.34 11.14 -28.22
CA LEU A 294 -3.33 12.20 -28.33
C LEU A 294 -1.94 11.55 -28.22
N PRO A 295 -1.03 11.78 -29.17
CA PRO A 295 0.29 11.17 -29.15
C PRO A 295 1.17 11.80 -28.05
N ALA A 296 1.41 11.07 -26.97
CA ALA A 296 2.37 11.47 -25.94
C ALA A 296 3.81 11.15 -26.38
N SER A 297 4.77 11.99 -25.99
CA SER A 297 6.19 11.77 -26.29
C SER A 297 6.77 10.60 -25.50
N PHE A 298 7.69 9.86 -26.14
CA PHE A 298 8.38 8.75 -25.48
C PHE A 298 9.37 9.27 -24.44
N TRP A 299 9.79 8.42 -23.49
CA TRP A 299 10.48 8.87 -22.29
C TRP A 299 11.86 9.47 -22.62
N PHE A 300 12.49 9.02 -23.70
CA PHE A 300 13.75 9.57 -24.20
C PHE A 300 13.60 10.86 -25.00
N GLU A 301 12.38 11.37 -25.17
CA GLU A 301 12.06 12.59 -25.92
C GLU A 301 11.71 13.76 -24.97
N VAL A 302 11.65 13.50 -23.66
CA VAL A 302 11.24 14.46 -22.63
C VAL A 302 12.31 14.66 -21.57
N ASN A 303 12.32 15.82 -20.92
CA ASN A 303 13.11 16.02 -19.71
C ASN A 303 12.28 15.59 -18.50
N GLU A 304 12.84 14.84 -17.56
CA GLU A 304 12.05 14.32 -16.45
C GLU A 304 12.80 14.25 -15.13
N LEU A 305 12.14 14.74 -14.07
CA LEU A 305 12.59 14.58 -12.70
C LEU A 305 12.22 13.19 -12.21
N ARG A 306 13.22 12.41 -11.82
CA ARG A 306 13.02 11.06 -11.31
C ARG A 306 13.48 10.96 -9.87
N ILE A 307 12.69 10.22 -9.08
CA ILE A 307 12.99 9.86 -7.70
C ILE A 307 12.80 8.36 -7.58
N ALA A 308 13.80 7.68 -7.04
CA ALA A 308 13.67 6.26 -6.76
C ALA A 308 13.06 6.02 -5.38
N TYR A 309 12.25 4.96 -5.27
CA TYR A 309 11.68 4.51 -4.01
C TYR A 309 12.77 4.03 -3.03
N ASN A 310 13.73 3.24 -3.53
CA ASN A 310 14.67 2.48 -2.69
C ASN A 310 16.11 2.97 -2.72
N ASN A 311 16.38 4.13 -3.30
CA ASN A 311 17.68 4.77 -3.19
C ASN A 311 17.51 6.25 -2.82
N PRO A 312 18.54 6.89 -2.22
CA PRO A 312 18.40 8.21 -1.65
C PRO A 312 18.58 9.34 -2.68
N TYR A 313 18.48 9.07 -3.99
CA TYR A 313 18.84 10.02 -5.05
C TYR A 313 17.62 10.57 -5.80
N ILE A 314 17.79 11.81 -6.24
CA ILE A 314 16.97 12.53 -7.21
C ILE A 314 17.84 12.67 -8.46
N TYR A 315 17.29 12.39 -9.63
CA TYR A 315 18.03 12.47 -10.89
C TYR A 315 17.19 13.18 -11.95
N ILE A 316 17.86 13.88 -12.86
CA ILE A 316 17.25 14.42 -14.06
C ILE A 316 17.56 13.50 -15.23
N GLN A 317 16.52 13.09 -15.94
CA GLN A 317 16.64 12.52 -17.26
C GLN A 317 16.51 13.66 -18.26
N GLU A 318 17.50 13.83 -19.14
CA GLU A 318 17.42 14.79 -20.23
C GLU A 318 16.98 14.08 -21.50
N LYS A 319 16.22 14.78 -22.35
CA LYS A 319 15.81 14.23 -23.64
C LYS A 319 17.03 13.87 -24.49
N ALA A 320 17.00 12.71 -25.11
CA ALA A 320 18.04 12.23 -26.02
C ALA A 320 17.83 12.75 -27.45
N ILE A 321 16.57 12.91 -27.86
CA ILE A 321 16.15 13.48 -29.14
C ILE A 321 14.94 14.40 -28.94
N GLU A 322 14.57 15.17 -29.97
CA GLU A 322 13.31 15.90 -29.98
C GLU A 322 12.11 14.95 -30.10
N PRO A 323 10.93 15.31 -29.56
CA PRO A 323 9.68 14.60 -29.81
C PRO A 323 9.46 14.25 -31.27
N LEU A 324 9.19 12.97 -31.54
CA LEU A 324 8.98 12.48 -32.89
C LEU A 324 7.56 12.74 -33.39
N TYR A 325 7.42 12.94 -34.70
CA TYR A 325 6.15 13.18 -35.38
C TYR A 325 5.41 14.41 -34.81
N GLU A 326 4.14 14.24 -34.42
CA GLU A 326 3.33 15.25 -33.74
C GLU A 326 3.22 14.99 -32.23
N SER A 327 4.07 14.10 -31.69
CA SER A 327 4.06 13.77 -30.26
C SER A 327 4.43 14.99 -29.41
N LYS A 328 3.84 15.05 -28.22
CA LYS A 328 4.09 16.13 -27.27
C LYS A 328 4.28 15.59 -25.86
N PRO A 329 5.13 16.21 -25.03
CA PRO A 329 5.19 15.89 -23.61
C PRO A 329 3.83 16.10 -22.95
N ASP A 330 3.48 15.28 -21.95
CA ASP A 330 2.19 15.37 -21.24
C ASP A 330 1.88 16.78 -20.73
N GLY A 331 2.91 17.47 -20.22
CA GLY A 331 2.82 18.84 -19.74
C GLY A 331 2.41 19.83 -20.84
N GLU A 332 2.87 19.63 -22.07
CA GLU A 332 2.49 20.45 -23.22
C GLU A 332 1.07 20.11 -23.70
N ILE A 333 0.71 18.82 -23.77
CA ILE A 333 -0.64 18.37 -24.17
C ILE A 333 -1.71 19.03 -23.29
N ILE A 334 -1.60 18.89 -21.97
CA ILE A 334 -2.58 19.45 -21.05
C ILE A 334 -2.61 20.98 -21.10
N SER A 335 -1.47 21.61 -21.38
CA SER A 335 -1.37 23.06 -21.54
C SER A 335 -2.05 23.57 -22.80
N LEU A 336 -1.96 22.84 -23.92
CA LEU A 336 -2.68 23.17 -25.15
C LEU A 336 -4.19 23.07 -24.96
N ILE A 337 -4.66 22.04 -24.25
CA ILE A 337 -6.06 21.90 -23.85
C ILE A 337 -6.48 23.10 -22.98
N ALA A 338 -5.70 23.41 -21.95
CA ALA A 338 -5.97 24.54 -21.06
C ALA A 338 -6.03 25.89 -21.81
N ARG A 339 -5.14 26.12 -22.77
CA ARG A 339 -5.18 27.32 -23.63
C ARG A 339 -6.47 27.43 -24.41
N LYS A 340 -6.91 26.33 -25.04
CA LYS A 340 -8.20 26.31 -25.76
C LYS A 340 -9.40 26.55 -24.85
N MET A 341 -9.28 26.23 -23.56
CA MET A 341 -10.27 26.52 -22.52
C MET A 341 -10.13 27.91 -21.88
N GLY A 342 -9.14 28.74 -22.29
CA GLY A 342 -8.89 30.05 -21.67
C GLY A 342 -8.28 29.99 -20.26
N LEU A 343 -7.65 28.88 -19.91
CA LEU A 343 -7.04 28.61 -18.59
C LEU A 343 -5.51 28.79 -18.58
N GLU A 344 -4.91 29.24 -19.68
CA GLU A 344 -3.45 29.36 -19.83
C GLU A 344 -2.76 30.18 -18.74
N LYS A 345 -3.45 31.20 -18.19
CA LYS A 345 -2.92 32.09 -17.13
C LYS A 345 -2.54 31.37 -15.84
N TYR A 346 -3.00 30.14 -15.65
CA TYR A 346 -2.69 29.33 -14.46
C TYR A 346 -1.40 28.52 -14.63
N PHE A 347 -0.99 28.26 -15.87
CA PHE A 347 0.15 27.40 -16.18
C PHE A 347 1.47 28.17 -16.11
N PRO A 348 2.59 27.48 -15.80
CA PRO A 348 3.90 28.12 -15.81
C PRO A 348 4.25 28.64 -17.21
N GLU A 349 5.01 29.73 -17.27
CA GLU A 349 5.53 30.28 -18.52
C GLU A 349 6.36 29.23 -19.27
N GLY A 350 6.23 29.17 -20.61
CA GLY A 350 6.86 28.16 -21.45
C GLY A 350 6.10 26.83 -21.51
N MET A 351 5.48 26.41 -20.41
CA MET A 351 4.64 25.20 -20.30
C MET A 351 5.35 23.88 -20.68
N ASP A 352 6.68 23.90 -20.71
CA ASP A 352 7.51 22.72 -21.02
C ASP A 352 7.88 21.92 -19.76
N ASP A 353 8.51 20.76 -19.97
CA ASP A 353 8.90 19.85 -18.89
C ASP A 353 9.82 20.53 -17.87
N LEU A 354 10.76 21.38 -18.32
CA LEU A 354 11.71 22.05 -17.43
C LEU A 354 11.01 23.10 -16.56
N ALA A 355 10.01 23.80 -17.10
CA ALA A 355 9.17 24.72 -16.34
C ALA A 355 8.45 23.99 -15.20
N TRP A 356 7.88 22.82 -15.48
CA TRP A 356 7.23 21.98 -14.45
C TRP A 356 8.22 21.42 -13.42
N ILE A 357 9.41 21.00 -13.86
CA ILE A 357 10.47 20.54 -12.95
C ILE A 357 10.92 21.68 -12.02
N LYS A 358 11.04 22.91 -12.53
CA LYS A 358 11.32 24.10 -11.69
C LYS A 358 10.23 24.30 -10.64
N VAL A 359 8.96 24.18 -11.02
CA VAL A 359 7.84 24.28 -10.07
C VAL A 359 7.94 23.21 -8.97
N LEU A 360 8.23 21.95 -9.33
CA LEU A 360 8.38 20.85 -8.37
C LEU A 360 9.55 21.07 -7.39
N LEU A 361 10.64 21.67 -7.87
CA LEU A 361 11.85 21.95 -7.07
C LEU A 361 11.79 23.29 -6.31
N ASP A 362 10.79 24.15 -6.57
CA ASP A 362 10.60 25.41 -5.85
C ASP A 362 10.05 25.19 -4.44
N SER A 363 10.96 24.93 -3.50
CA SER A 363 10.63 24.65 -2.10
C SER A 363 11.75 25.12 -1.17
N ASP A 364 11.41 25.90 -0.14
CA ASP A 364 12.36 26.30 0.91
C ASP A 364 12.96 25.09 1.63
N LYS A 365 12.20 23.99 1.74
CA LYS A 365 12.68 22.75 2.36
C LYS A 365 13.75 22.07 1.50
N LEU A 366 13.62 22.13 0.17
CA LEU A 366 14.63 21.63 -0.76
C LEU A 366 15.86 22.55 -0.77
N ARG A 367 15.68 23.87 -0.84
CA ARG A 367 16.77 24.86 -0.75
C ARG A 367 17.61 24.69 0.52
N LYS A 368 16.96 24.50 1.68
CA LYS A 368 17.65 24.23 2.97
C LYS A 368 18.45 22.92 2.96
N LYS A 369 18.09 21.97 2.11
CA LYS A 369 18.84 20.72 1.89
C LYS A 369 19.90 20.85 0.79
N GLY A 370 20.06 22.03 0.20
CA GLY A 370 20.95 22.26 -0.94
C GLY A 370 20.53 21.51 -2.19
N ILE A 371 19.21 21.32 -2.39
CA ILE A 371 18.62 20.72 -3.59
C ILE A 371 17.93 21.85 -4.34
N THR A 372 18.45 22.21 -5.52
CA THR A 372 17.87 23.23 -6.41
C THR A 372 17.83 22.70 -7.83
N PHE A 373 17.03 23.35 -8.68
CA PHE A 373 16.99 23.05 -10.12
C PHE A 373 18.38 23.18 -10.75
N GLU A 374 19.09 24.27 -10.47
CA GLU A 374 20.41 24.56 -11.04
C GLU A 374 21.43 23.49 -10.63
N LYS A 375 21.42 23.08 -9.36
CA LYS A 375 22.30 22.03 -8.87
C LYS A 375 21.97 20.70 -9.53
N LEU A 376 20.69 20.34 -9.62
CA LEU A 376 20.29 19.08 -10.26
C LEU A 376 20.67 19.07 -11.74
N MET A 377 20.50 20.17 -12.45
CA MET A 377 20.91 20.28 -13.86
C MET A 377 22.43 20.21 -14.04
N ALA A 378 23.22 20.73 -13.08
CA ALA A 378 24.68 20.67 -13.12
C ALA A 378 25.24 19.29 -12.73
N GLU A 379 24.74 18.69 -11.65
CA GLU A 379 25.26 17.44 -11.09
C GLU A 379 24.57 16.18 -11.66
N LYS A 380 23.42 16.34 -12.31
CA LYS A 380 22.53 15.31 -12.85
C LYS A 380 21.89 14.36 -11.83
N VAL A 381 22.58 14.12 -10.72
CA VAL A 381 22.14 13.24 -9.62
C VAL A 381 22.47 13.91 -8.29
N VAL A 382 21.46 14.12 -7.46
CA VAL A 382 21.60 14.74 -6.13
C VAL A 382 21.03 13.81 -5.08
N ARG A 383 21.76 13.60 -3.97
CA ARG A 383 21.24 12.85 -2.83
C ARG A 383 20.17 13.66 -2.07
N GLY A 384 18.95 13.15 -2.00
CA GLY A 384 17.80 13.77 -1.35
C GLY A 384 17.63 13.41 0.15
N THR A 385 18.11 12.24 0.58
CA THR A 385 17.91 11.74 1.95
C THR A 385 19.20 11.17 2.58
N GLY A 386 19.40 11.46 3.86
CA GLY A 386 20.57 11.02 4.64
C GLY A 386 21.91 11.47 4.07
N THR A 387 22.99 10.91 4.59
CA THR A 387 24.34 10.94 4.01
C THR A 387 24.85 9.52 3.80
N ARG A 388 26.05 9.37 3.24
CA ARG A 388 26.69 8.05 3.10
C ARG A 388 27.00 7.44 4.47
N GLU A 389 27.41 8.25 5.43
CA GLU A 389 27.80 7.87 6.79
C GLU A 389 26.58 7.70 7.69
N LYS A 390 25.54 8.51 7.48
CA LYS A 390 24.29 8.48 8.24
C LYS A 390 23.09 8.29 7.30
N PRO A 391 22.71 7.05 6.97
CA PRO A 391 21.55 6.80 6.13
C PRO A 391 20.28 7.32 6.79
N TYR A 392 19.27 7.66 5.98
CA TYR A 392 17.98 8.06 6.49
C TYR A 392 17.24 6.84 7.06
N ILE A 393 16.87 6.90 8.33
CA ILE A 393 16.10 5.86 9.01
C ILE A 393 14.72 6.45 9.35
N ARG A 394 13.69 5.90 8.71
CA ARG A 394 12.30 6.33 8.97
C ARG A 394 11.90 5.89 10.37
N GLY A 395 11.32 6.80 11.14
CA GLY A 395 10.95 6.51 12.52
C GLY A 395 12.09 6.59 13.54
N GLU A 396 13.31 7.01 13.17
CA GLU A 396 14.44 7.16 14.12
C GLU A 396 14.13 8.22 15.19
N LYS A 397 13.62 9.38 14.78
CA LYS A 397 13.29 10.47 15.71
C LYS A 397 11.87 10.39 16.24
N TYR A 398 10.90 10.25 15.34
CA TYR A 398 9.47 10.19 15.63
C TYR A 398 8.75 9.43 14.51
N PHE A 399 7.56 8.92 14.81
CA PHE A 399 6.65 8.35 13.83
C PHE A 399 5.67 9.41 13.34
N TYR A 400 5.20 9.30 12.10
CA TYR A 400 4.22 10.23 11.50
C TYR A 400 2.79 9.96 12.00
N THR A 401 2.66 9.85 13.32
CA THR A 401 1.40 9.68 14.05
C THR A 401 1.13 10.96 14.85
N PRO A 402 -0.12 11.23 15.26
CA PRO A 402 -0.44 12.42 16.06
C PRO A 402 0.38 12.53 17.36
N THR A 403 0.83 11.39 17.90
CA THR A 403 1.59 11.30 19.15
C THR A 403 3.11 11.34 18.95
N GLY A 404 3.59 11.24 17.70
CA GLY A 404 5.01 11.02 17.40
C GLY A 404 5.52 9.60 17.76
N ARG A 405 4.65 8.73 18.29
CA ARG A 405 4.94 7.37 18.79
C ARG A 405 4.28 6.31 17.91
N ALA A 406 4.82 5.09 17.88
CA ALA A 406 4.20 3.97 17.19
C ALA A 406 2.87 3.62 17.86
N GLN A 407 1.78 3.55 17.09
CA GLN A 407 0.44 3.31 17.60
C GLN A 407 0.17 1.81 17.68
N LEU A 408 -0.11 1.31 18.89
CA LEU A 408 -0.53 -0.08 19.10
C LEU A 408 -2.05 -0.27 18.99
N TYR A 409 -2.80 0.82 19.11
CA TYR A 409 -4.26 0.87 19.09
C TYR A 409 -4.72 2.07 18.26
N CYS A 410 -5.62 1.83 17.31
CA CYS A 410 -6.22 2.89 16.48
C CYS A 410 -7.55 3.32 17.09
N GLU A 411 -7.58 4.41 17.86
CA GLU A 411 -8.81 4.84 18.54
C GLU A 411 -9.91 5.36 17.58
N ASN A 412 -9.51 5.80 16.39
CA ASN A 412 -10.41 6.36 15.38
C ASN A 412 -10.01 5.89 13.97
N PRO A 413 -10.28 4.61 13.63
CA PRO A 413 -10.05 4.11 12.28
C PRO A 413 -10.86 4.92 11.28
N LYS A 414 -10.20 5.35 10.20
CA LYS A 414 -10.82 6.09 9.11
C LYS A 414 -10.49 5.44 7.78
N PRO A 415 -11.43 5.39 6.83
CA PRO A 415 -11.08 4.93 5.50
C PRO A 415 -10.12 5.92 4.85
N ARG A 416 -9.18 5.41 4.05
CA ARG A 416 -8.28 6.25 3.25
C ARG A 416 -9.05 7.14 2.27
N VAL A 417 -10.12 6.61 1.69
CA VAL A 417 -11.06 7.34 0.84
C VAL A 417 -12.47 7.04 1.34
N ASN A 418 -13.22 8.10 1.67
CA ASN A 418 -14.63 8.00 2.00
C ASN A 418 -15.44 8.33 0.73
N TYR A 419 -16.29 7.41 0.32
CA TYR A 419 -17.17 7.49 -0.84
C TYR A 419 -18.61 7.09 -0.45
N GLY A 420 -18.95 7.23 0.84
CA GLY A 420 -20.25 6.88 1.40
C GLY A 420 -20.42 5.39 1.73
N GLN A 421 -19.31 4.65 1.87
CA GLN A 421 -19.39 3.27 2.32
C GLN A 421 -19.95 3.18 3.74
N ASP A 422 -20.73 2.12 4.00
CA ASP A 422 -21.18 1.82 5.35
C ASP A 422 -19.99 1.37 6.21
N LEU A 423 -19.81 2.03 7.34
CA LEU A 423 -18.75 1.76 8.32
C LEU A 423 -19.32 1.24 9.65
N THR A 424 -20.63 1.03 9.75
CA THR A 424 -21.29 0.57 10.98
C THR A 424 -20.73 -0.78 11.40
N GLY A 425 -20.22 -0.85 12.65
CA GLY A 425 -19.63 -2.07 13.21
C GLY A 425 -18.25 -2.45 12.66
N ILE A 426 -17.72 -1.69 11.69
CA ILE A 426 -16.35 -1.87 11.16
C ILE A 426 -15.36 -1.10 12.03
N ILE A 427 -15.70 0.13 12.43
CA ILE A 427 -14.82 1.03 13.19
C ILE A 427 -14.31 0.36 14.48
N GLU A 428 -15.18 -0.32 15.21
CA GLU A 428 -14.84 -0.99 16.46
C GLU A 428 -13.85 -2.15 16.24
N LYS A 429 -14.01 -2.90 15.15
CA LYS A 429 -13.14 -4.03 14.82
C LYS A 429 -11.78 -3.59 14.29
N GLU A 430 -11.73 -2.47 13.56
CA GLU A 430 -10.50 -1.93 12.95
C GLU A 430 -9.56 -1.23 13.95
N ARG A 431 -9.92 -1.17 15.24
CA ARG A 431 -9.06 -0.56 16.28
C ARG A 431 -7.80 -1.38 16.55
N LEU A 432 -7.90 -2.68 16.39
CA LEU A 432 -6.81 -3.66 16.51
C LEU A 432 -6.88 -4.63 15.32
N PRO A 433 -5.75 -5.15 14.85
CA PRO A 433 -5.75 -6.06 13.71
C PRO A 433 -6.43 -7.38 14.08
N TYR A 434 -7.40 -7.82 13.28
CA TYR A 434 -8.12 -9.08 13.49
C TYR A 434 -8.03 -9.96 12.25
N PHE A 435 -8.01 -11.28 12.41
CA PHE A 435 -7.97 -12.15 11.24
C PHE A 435 -9.28 -12.07 10.46
N LYS A 436 -9.20 -11.52 9.24
CA LYS A 436 -10.28 -11.53 8.26
C LYS A 436 -9.91 -12.53 7.15
N PRO A 437 -10.62 -13.66 7.01
CA PRO A 437 -10.33 -14.62 5.96
C PRO A 437 -10.61 -14.04 4.57
N PRO A 438 -9.98 -14.56 3.50
CA PRO A 438 -10.34 -14.26 2.12
C PRO A 438 -11.85 -14.40 1.87
N GLY A 439 -12.41 -13.46 1.10
CA GLY A 439 -13.86 -13.32 0.93
C GLY A 439 -14.53 -14.36 0.03
N GLU A 440 -13.78 -15.22 -0.65
CA GLU A 440 -14.33 -16.20 -1.60
C GLU A 440 -13.58 -17.54 -1.56
N ALA A 441 -12.30 -17.54 -1.97
CA ALA A 441 -11.48 -18.73 -2.05
C ALA A 441 -10.91 -19.12 -0.66
N TRP A 442 -11.79 -19.44 0.28
CA TRP A 442 -11.47 -19.87 1.63
C TRP A 442 -12.36 -21.03 2.07
N SER A 443 -11.82 -22.03 2.77
CA SER A 443 -12.51 -23.29 3.08
C SER A 443 -13.89 -23.14 3.74
N ASN A 444 -14.06 -22.12 4.58
CA ASN A 444 -15.32 -21.85 5.27
C ASN A 444 -16.34 -21.05 4.44
N ASN A 445 -15.98 -20.64 3.22
CA ASN A 445 -16.86 -19.90 2.32
C ASN A 445 -17.63 -20.86 1.40
N PRO A 446 -18.96 -20.73 1.25
CA PRO A 446 -19.73 -21.57 0.34
C PRO A 446 -19.24 -21.55 -1.12
N LEU A 447 -18.70 -20.42 -1.59
CA LEU A 447 -18.17 -20.27 -2.95
C LEU A 447 -16.93 -21.13 -3.20
N PHE A 448 -16.18 -21.50 -2.16
CA PHE A 448 -14.99 -22.32 -2.30
C PHE A 448 -15.30 -23.71 -2.91
N LYS A 449 -16.50 -24.25 -2.65
CA LYS A 449 -16.94 -25.51 -3.28
C LYS A 449 -17.10 -25.39 -4.80
N LYS A 450 -17.44 -24.19 -5.28
CA LYS A 450 -17.66 -23.88 -6.70
C LYS A 450 -16.36 -23.41 -7.37
N TYR A 451 -15.56 -22.62 -6.65
CA TYR A 451 -14.31 -22.03 -7.10
C TYR A 451 -13.19 -22.31 -6.09
N PRO A 452 -12.54 -23.49 -6.18
CA PRO A 452 -11.60 -23.95 -5.15
C PRO A 452 -10.18 -23.39 -5.30
N LEU A 453 -9.87 -22.74 -6.42
CA LEU A 453 -8.53 -22.18 -6.67
C LEU A 453 -8.48 -20.72 -6.25
N VAL A 454 -7.45 -20.35 -5.49
CA VAL A 454 -7.11 -18.95 -5.24
C VAL A 454 -6.42 -18.39 -6.48
N PHE A 455 -6.99 -17.32 -7.02
CA PHE A 455 -6.43 -16.61 -8.16
C PHE A 455 -5.47 -15.51 -7.68
N ILE A 456 -4.21 -15.58 -8.12
CA ILE A 456 -3.18 -14.57 -7.87
C ILE A 456 -2.71 -13.98 -9.20
N GLN A 457 -2.32 -12.71 -9.19
CA GLN A 457 -1.71 -12.06 -10.34
C GLN A 457 -0.27 -11.66 -10.02
N GLU A 458 0.66 -12.26 -10.74
CA GLU A 458 2.07 -11.87 -10.69
C GLU A 458 2.37 -10.69 -11.63
N HIS A 459 3.45 -9.97 -11.32
CA HIS A 459 4.08 -9.04 -12.25
C HIS A 459 5.19 -9.79 -13.01
N SER A 460 5.07 -9.86 -14.33
CA SER A 460 6.08 -10.49 -15.18
C SER A 460 7.37 -9.68 -15.22
N ILE A 461 8.52 -10.34 -15.28
CA ILE A 461 9.83 -9.69 -15.49
C ILE A 461 9.99 -9.12 -16.90
N TYR A 462 9.15 -9.56 -17.84
CA TYR A 462 9.22 -9.16 -19.25
C TYR A 462 8.39 -7.91 -19.58
N ARG A 463 7.66 -7.36 -18.60
CA ARG A 463 6.77 -6.20 -18.80
C ARG A 463 6.74 -5.32 -17.55
N THR A 464 6.35 -4.05 -17.74
CA THR A 464 6.04 -3.13 -16.65
C THR A 464 4.57 -2.79 -16.75
N HIS A 465 3.73 -3.47 -15.96
CA HIS A 465 2.27 -3.44 -16.17
C HIS A 465 1.93 -3.85 -17.62
N SER A 466 1.16 -3.05 -18.35
CA SER A 466 0.83 -3.30 -19.76
C SER A 466 1.85 -2.70 -20.74
N GLN A 467 2.90 -2.03 -20.27
CA GLN A 467 3.96 -1.52 -21.13
C GLN A 467 4.82 -2.67 -21.66
N TRP A 468 5.44 -2.44 -22.82
CA TRP A 468 6.30 -3.41 -23.50
C TRP A 468 5.57 -4.65 -24.02
N PHE A 469 4.23 -4.65 -24.00
CA PHE A 469 3.43 -5.82 -24.37
C PHE A 469 3.60 -6.24 -25.83
N ASN A 470 3.93 -5.30 -26.71
CA ASN A 470 4.06 -5.48 -28.16
C ASN A 470 5.51 -5.43 -28.66
N VAL A 471 6.50 -5.47 -27.75
CA VAL A 471 7.92 -5.44 -28.14
C VAL A 471 8.32 -6.81 -28.70
N PRO A 472 8.75 -6.92 -29.97
CA PRO A 472 8.98 -8.21 -30.63
C PRO A 472 9.99 -9.10 -29.88
N THR A 473 11.11 -8.53 -29.44
CA THR A 473 12.16 -9.29 -28.73
C THR A 473 11.71 -9.80 -27.36
N LEU A 474 10.77 -9.11 -26.70
CA LEU A 474 10.19 -9.57 -25.44
C LEU A 474 9.09 -10.62 -25.68
N LEU A 475 8.36 -10.51 -26.79
CA LEU A 475 7.39 -11.52 -27.21
C LEU A 475 8.06 -12.83 -27.63
N GLU A 476 9.29 -12.82 -28.13
CA GLU A 476 10.07 -14.05 -28.35
C GLU A 476 10.33 -14.81 -27.03
N LEU A 477 10.53 -14.08 -25.93
CA LEU A 477 10.81 -14.65 -24.61
C LEU A 477 9.54 -15.01 -23.83
N ASN A 478 8.47 -14.25 -24.01
CA ASN A 478 7.18 -14.47 -23.34
C ASN A 478 6.01 -14.22 -24.31
N PRO A 479 5.73 -15.19 -25.20
CA PRO A 479 4.84 -15.02 -26.35
C PRO A 479 3.34 -15.07 -26.02
N ASP A 480 2.96 -15.79 -24.96
CA ASP A 480 1.57 -16.01 -24.60
C ASP A 480 1.30 -15.65 -23.13
N PRO A 481 0.09 -15.17 -22.79
CA PRO A 481 -0.40 -15.23 -21.42
C PRO A 481 -0.60 -16.69 -21.01
N LEU A 482 -0.09 -17.06 -19.83
CA LEU A 482 -0.13 -18.44 -19.34
C LEU A 482 -0.91 -18.54 -18.02
N ALA A 483 -1.78 -19.54 -17.93
CA ALA A 483 -2.46 -19.94 -16.71
C ALA A 483 -1.54 -20.91 -15.98
N LYS A 484 -0.77 -20.39 -15.02
CA LYS A 484 0.13 -21.20 -14.20
C LYS A 484 -0.67 -21.91 -13.12
N ILE A 485 -0.59 -23.23 -13.11
CA ILE A 485 -1.34 -24.10 -12.20
C ILE A 485 -0.38 -25.10 -11.55
N SER A 486 -0.64 -25.46 -10.29
CA SER A 486 0.12 -26.49 -9.61
C SER A 486 0.01 -27.84 -10.34
N TYR A 487 1.02 -28.70 -10.18
CA TYR A 487 1.00 -30.05 -10.75
C TYR A 487 -0.19 -30.88 -10.23
N GLN A 488 -0.50 -30.79 -8.94
CA GLN A 488 -1.59 -31.53 -8.31
C GLN A 488 -2.96 -31.09 -8.86
N ASP A 489 -3.20 -29.77 -8.92
CA ASP A 489 -4.46 -29.26 -9.42
C ASP A 489 -4.65 -29.54 -10.91
N ALA A 490 -3.56 -29.56 -11.68
CA ALA A 490 -3.56 -29.91 -13.09
C ALA A 490 -3.87 -31.40 -13.30
N GLU A 491 -3.23 -32.30 -12.53
CA GLU A 491 -3.46 -33.74 -12.59
C GLU A 491 -4.92 -34.10 -12.26
N GLU A 492 -5.48 -33.53 -11.19
CA GLU A 492 -6.89 -33.71 -10.81
C GLU A 492 -7.88 -33.27 -11.90
N ARG A 493 -7.47 -32.33 -12.75
CA ARG A 493 -8.29 -31.75 -13.83
C ARG A 493 -7.95 -32.32 -15.21
N GLY A 494 -6.98 -33.22 -15.31
CA GLY A 494 -6.50 -33.76 -16.59
C GLY A 494 -5.87 -32.70 -17.51
N ILE A 495 -5.26 -31.66 -16.92
CA ILE A 495 -4.63 -30.55 -17.65
C ILE A 495 -3.13 -30.83 -17.81
N THR A 496 -2.62 -30.59 -19.01
CA THR A 496 -1.19 -30.63 -19.33
C THR A 496 -0.69 -29.28 -19.85
N THR A 497 0.62 -29.04 -19.76
CA THR A 497 1.22 -27.80 -20.27
C THR A 497 0.96 -27.66 -21.77
N GLY A 498 0.45 -26.50 -22.18
CA GLY A 498 0.10 -26.18 -23.56
C GLY A 498 -1.38 -26.36 -23.89
N ASP A 499 -2.16 -27.04 -23.03
CA ASP A 499 -3.60 -27.14 -23.21
C ASP A 499 -4.26 -25.76 -23.15
N ILE A 500 -5.29 -25.57 -23.97
CA ILE A 500 -6.14 -24.38 -23.90
C ILE A 500 -7.17 -24.58 -22.79
N VAL A 501 -7.11 -23.74 -21.77
CA VAL A 501 -7.98 -23.82 -20.60
C VAL A 501 -8.82 -22.57 -20.47
N GLU A 502 -10.02 -22.75 -19.93
CA GLU A 502 -10.89 -21.66 -19.51
C GLU A 502 -10.77 -21.46 -17.99
N VAL A 503 -10.42 -20.24 -17.58
CA VAL A 503 -10.38 -19.83 -16.18
C VAL A 503 -11.55 -18.89 -15.94
N PHE A 504 -12.42 -19.21 -14.98
CA PHE A 504 -13.68 -18.48 -14.80
C PHE A 504 -14.14 -18.39 -13.34
N ASN A 505 -14.97 -17.38 -13.08
CA ASN A 505 -15.84 -17.28 -11.91
C ASN A 505 -17.16 -16.61 -12.31
N ASP A 506 -18.01 -16.24 -11.33
CA ASP A 506 -19.29 -15.59 -11.63
C ASP A 506 -19.17 -14.19 -12.24
N ARG A 507 -17.97 -13.57 -12.22
CA ARG A 507 -17.73 -12.23 -12.78
C ARG A 507 -17.19 -12.25 -14.21
N GLY A 508 -16.65 -13.37 -14.67
CA GLY A 508 -16.07 -13.44 -16.01
C GLY A 508 -15.21 -14.67 -16.24
N ARG A 509 -14.62 -14.72 -17.44
CA ARG A 509 -13.79 -15.82 -17.91
C ARG A 509 -12.67 -15.32 -18.82
N VAL A 510 -11.61 -16.11 -18.93
CA VAL A 510 -10.52 -15.93 -19.90
C VAL A 510 -10.08 -17.30 -20.42
N VAL A 511 -9.66 -17.35 -21.69
CA VAL A 511 -9.16 -18.57 -22.35
C VAL A 511 -7.70 -18.36 -22.72
N LEU A 512 -6.83 -19.22 -22.20
CA LEU A 512 -5.38 -19.11 -22.39
C LEU A 512 -4.69 -20.48 -22.29
N LYS A 513 -3.39 -20.54 -22.61
CA LYS A 513 -2.61 -21.78 -22.50
C LYS A 513 -2.29 -22.07 -21.02
N ALA A 514 -2.43 -23.31 -20.60
CA ALA A 514 -1.99 -23.76 -19.28
C ALA A 514 -0.46 -23.95 -19.24
N LEU A 515 0.14 -23.61 -18.11
CA LEU A 515 1.48 -23.99 -17.74
C LEU A 515 1.42 -24.75 -16.42
N VAL A 516 1.71 -26.05 -16.44
CA VAL A 516 1.85 -26.85 -15.23
C VAL A 516 3.19 -26.50 -14.58
N ASP A 517 3.14 -25.83 -13.44
CA ASP A 517 4.29 -25.23 -12.78
C ASP A 517 4.43 -25.82 -11.37
N ARG A 518 5.59 -26.46 -11.11
CA ARG A 518 5.90 -27.10 -9.83
C ARG A 518 6.24 -26.10 -8.73
N THR A 519 6.46 -24.84 -9.07
CA THR A 519 6.70 -23.77 -8.09
C THR A 519 5.41 -23.27 -7.45
N MET A 520 4.26 -23.55 -8.05
CA MET A 520 2.94 -23.15 -7.54
C MET A 520 2.49 -24.09 -6.42
N ALA A 521 2.07 -23.53 -5.28
CA ALA A 521 1.41 -24.30 -4.23
C ALA A 521 0.06 -24.88 -4.71
N PRO A 522 -0.36 -26.06 -4.19
CA PRO A 522 -1.69 -26.59 -4.44
C PRO A 522 -2.81 -25.61 -4.04
N GLY A 523 -3.89 -25.59 -4.82
CA GLY A 523 -5.00 -24.66 -4.66
C GLY A 523 -4.74 -23.25 -5.19
N VAL A 524 -3.62 -23.01 -5.88
CA VAL A 524 -3.24 -21.70 -6.41
C VAL A 524 -3.16 -21.70 -7.93
N LEU A 525 -3.75 -20.68 -8.54
CA LEU A 525 -3.66 -20.37 -9.95
C LEU A 525 -3.08 -18.96 -10.13
N SER A 526 -2.09 -18.81 -11.00
CA SER A 526 -1.54 -17.49 -11.35
C SER A 526 -1.75 -17.18 -12.82
N ILE A 527 -2.22 -15.97 -13.12
CA ILE A 527 -2.19 -15.41 -14.48
C ILE A 527 -1.47 -14.06 -14.37
N PRO A 528 -0.35 -13.86 -15.10
CA PRO A 528 0.37 -12.61 -15.04
C PRO A 528 -0.51 -11.46 -15.53
N LYS A 529 -0.48 -10.32 -14.83
CA LYS A 529 -1.15 -9.10 -15.28
C LYS A 529 -0.42 -8.50 -16.50
N GLY A 530 -1.07 -7.53 -17.15
CA GLY A 530 -0.42 -6.65 -18.11
C GLY A 530 -0.42 -7.16 -19.56
N TRP A 531 -1.18 -8.21 -19.83
CA TRP A 531 -1.53 -8.58 -21.20
C TRP A 531 -2.68 -7.72 -21.71
N GLN A 532 -2.66 -7.43 -23.02
CA GLN A 532 -3.64 -6.63 -23.76
C GLN A 532 -4.29 -7.47 -24.84
#